data_AF-A0A7Y9I943-F1
#
_entry.id   AF-A0A7Y9I943-F1
#
_cell.length_a   1.000
_cell.length_b   1.000
_cell.length_c   1.000
_cell.angle_alpha   90.00
_cell.angle_beta   90.00
_cell.angle_gamma   90.00
#
_symmetry.space_group_name_H-M   'P 1'
#
loop_
_entity.id
_entity.type
_entity.pdbx_description
1 polymer ?
#
loop_
_entity_poly.entity_id
_entity_poly.type
_entity_poly.pdbx_seq_one_letter_code
_entity_poly.pdbx_strand_id
1 'polypeptide(L)'
;MGPELIESTGDRRCDLITQGLIGIFEIAFPDRVLGVYLRGSHASGASIDGSDLDLYVLFHDQFVDRAEFDRARALADHCARLSPVLLEIIVIGERVLRLPEAVSTALDFKLGTRLVYGTDVRPGLPEFEPDSYRRSVIHTPFNSYRFPSQRGDAGALTYPLEHLDPAGAFFGFEQWAMPGPDGIERPSTKLLVATVGWTATAIIALRTGLYVRDKAACADLYRREVADEMLYRDYQEAELASGDPDRQRLAERRLAEVSWPDPVS
;
A
#
# COMPACT_ATOMS: atom_id res chain seq x y z
N MET A 1 12.25 27.07 -18.02
CA MET A 1 11.50 25.88 -18.44
C MET A 1 11.69 24.84 -17.35
N GLY A 2 10.61 24.20 -16.90
CA GLY A 2 10.71 23.12 -15.91
C GLY A 2 11.36 21.87 -16.49
N PRO A 3 11.74 20.90 -15.64
CA PRO A 3 12.24 19.60 -16.09
C PRO A 3 11.17 18.89 -16.94
N GLU A 4 11.60 18.26 -18.04
CA GLU A 4 10.73 17.44 -18.88
C GLU A 4 10.56 16.06 -18.25
N LEU A 5 9.34 15.51 -18.29
CA LEU A 5 9.06 14.17 -17.77
C LEU A 5 9.39 13.13 -18.86
N ILE A 6 10.03 12.03 -18.46
CA ILE A 6 10.29 10.88 -19.35
C ILE A 6 8.95 10.21 -19.73
N GLU A 7 8.04 10.11 -18.76
CA GLU A 7 6.69 9.59 -18.96
C GLU A 7 5.67 10.48 -18.26
N SER A 8 4.51 10.68 -18.89
CA SER A 8 3.36 11.36 -18.29
C SER A 8 2.62 10.43 -17.32
N THR A 9 2.02 11.02 -16.29
CA THR A 9 1.09 10.37 -15.36
C THR A 9 -0.28 10.09 -16.00
N GLY A 10 -0.55 10.62 -17.20
CA GLY A 10 -1.86 10.62 -17.84
C GLY A 10 -2.79 11.74 -17.37
N ASP A 11 -2.38 12.50 -16.34
CA ASP A 11 -3.07 13.68 -15.83
C ASP A 11 -2.14 14.89 -15.88
N ARG A 12 -2.49 15.89 -16.71
CA ARG A 12 -1.72 17.12 -16.87
C ARG A 12 -1.48 17.86 -15.55
N ARG A 13 -2.44 17.82 -14.62
CA ARG A 13 -2.30 18.46 -13.31
C ARG A 13 -1.21 17.76 -12.48
N CYS A 14 -1.25 16.44 -12.44
CA CYS A 14 -0.24 15.62 -11.75
C CYS A 14 1.14 15.75 -12.41
N ASP A 15 1.20 15.88 -13.74
CA ASP A 15 2.46 16.15 -14.47
C ASP A 15 3.07 17.48 -14.04
N LEU A 16 2.28 18.56 -13.99
CA LEU A 16 2.75 19.88 -13.56
C LEU A 16 3.24 19.88 -12.10
N ILE A 17 2.53 19.19 -11.21
CA ILE A 17 2.94 19.02 -9.80
C ILE A 17 4.28 18.27 -9.74
N THR A 18 4.41 17.18 -10.49
CA THR A 18 5.63 16.36 -10.54
C THR A 18 6.81 17.17 -11.07
N GLN A 19 6.64 17.95 -12.15
CA GLN A 19 7.68 18.82 -12.70
C GLN A 19 8.11 19.91 -11.70
N GLY A 20 7.15 20.53 -11.02
CA GLY A 20 7.43 21.52 -9.98
C GLY A 20 8.22 20.92 -8.82
N LEU A 21 7.83 19.72 -8.38
CA LEU A 21 8.50 18.97 -7.32
C LEU A 21 9.94 18.64 -7.71
N ILE A 22 10.17 18.12 -8.92
CA ILE A 22 11.52 17.82 -9.42
C ILE A 22 12.39 19.08 -9.34
N GLY A 23 11.89 20.21 -9.87
CA GLY A 23 12.63 21.48 -9.83
C GLY A 23 12.96 21.93 -8.40
N ILE A 24 12.03 21.77 -7.46
CA ILE A 24 12.25 22.10 -6.04
C ILE A 24 13.33 21.22 -5.42
N PHE A 25 13.29 19.91 -5.65
CA PHE A 25 14.26 18.97 -5.09
C PHE A 25 15.66 19.15 -5.70
N GLU A 26 15.76 19.38 -7.01
CA GLU A 26 17.04 19.67 -7.70
C GLU A 26 17.70 20.94 -7.15
N ILE A 27 16.91 21.99 -6.88
CA ILE A 27 17.43 23.24 -6.28
C ILE A 27 17.88 23.01 -4.84
N ALA A 28 17.09 22.26 -4.05
CA ALA A 28 17.36 22.04 -2.63
C ALA A 28 18.49 21.03 -2.37
N PHE A 29 18.69 20.07 -3.28
CA PHE A 29 19.69 19.00 -3.18
C PHE A 29 20.44 18.82 -4.51
N PRO A 30 21.27 19.80 -4.91
CA PRO A 30 21.97 19.76 -6.20
C PRO A 30 22.79 18.49 -6.36
N ASP A 31 22.65 17.83 -7.50
CA ASP A 31 23.34 16.58 -7.88
C ASP A 31 23.07 15.38 -6.95
N ARG A 32 22.08 15.47 -6.05
CA ARG A 32 21.73 14.38 -5.12
C ARG A 32 20.55 13.56 -5.60
N VAL A 33 19.63 14.14 -6.37
CA VAL A 33 18.45 13.43 -6.88
C VAL A 33 18.88 12.56 -8.06
N LEU A 34 18.75 11.24 -7.87
CA LEU A 34 19.07 10.25 -8.89
C LEU A 34 17.89 10.02 -9.84
N GLY A 35 16.67 10.07 -9.30
CA GLY A 35 15.46 9.99 -10.11
C GLY A 35 14.19 10.15 -9.29
N VAL A 36 13.10 10.43 -10.01
CA VAL A 36 11.74 10.47 -9.46
C VAL A 36 10.93 9.39 -10.13
N TYR A 37 10.19 8.64 -9.32
CA TYR A 37 9.42 7.49 -9.75
C TYR A 37 7.97 7.63 -9.29
N LEU A 38 7.05 7.41 -10.22
CA LEU A 38 5.63 7.33 -9.96
C LEU A 38 5.30 5.98 -9.32
N ARG A 39 4.43 5.97 -8.32
CA ARG A 39 3.92 4.78 -7.63
C ARG A 39 2.39 4.72 -7.75
N GLY A 40 1.82 3.60 -7.33
CA GLY A 40 0.40 3.52 -6.99
C GLY A 40 -0.49 3.45 -8.22
N SER A 41 -1.65 4.09 -8.12
CA SER A 41 -2.70 4.03 -9.15
C SER A 41 -2.24 4.65 -10.48
N HIS A 42 -1.49 5.76 -10.42
CA HIS A 42 -0.93 6.40 -11.61
C HIS A 42 0.21 5.58 -12.24
N ALA A 43 0.99 4.84 -11.44
CA ALA A 43 2.01 3.94 -12.00
C ALA A 43 1.37 2.73 -12.73
N SER A 44 0.29 2.18 -12.16
CA SER A 44 -0.41 1.02 -12.73
C SER A 44 -1.41 1.36 -13.85
N GLY A 45 -1.68 2.66 -14.10
CA GLY A 45 -2.71 3.11 -15.04
C GLY A 45 -4.14 2.88 -14.53
N ALA A 46 -4.30 2.59 -13.25
CA ALA A 46 -5.59 2.38 -12.59
C ALA A 46 -6.06 3.62 -11.80
N SER A 47 -5.49 4.79 -12.07
CA SER A 47 -5.90 6.06 -11.45
C SER A 47 -7.34 6.41 -11.85
N ILE A 48 -8.14 6.74 -10.85
CA ILE A 48 -9.48 7.32 -11.00
C ILE A 48 -9.48 8.76 -10.48
N ASP A 49 -10.55 9.51 -10.77
CA ASP A 49 -10.74 10.85 -10.22
C ASP A 49 -10.62 10.84 -8.69
N GLY A 50 -9.75 11.70 -8.16
CA GLY A 50 -9.46 11.77 -6.72
C GLY A 50 -8.40 10.80 -6.21
N SER A 51 -7.71 10.08 -7.11
CA SER A 51 -6.51 9.32 -6.74
C SER A 51 -5.43 10.23 -6.16
N ASP A 52 -4.68 9.68 -5.22
CA ASP A 52 -3.43 10.27 -4.72
C ASP A 52 -2.33 10.22 -5.76
N LEU A 53 -1.43 11.20 -5.69
CA LEU A 53 -0.17 11.19 -6.41
C LEU A 53 0.92 10.66 -5.49
N ASP A 54 1.34 9.41 -5.72
CA ASP A 54 2.41 8.76 -4.95
C ASP A 54 3.73 8.82 -5.71
N LEU A 55 4.78 9.36 -5.07
CA LEU A 55 6.10 9.50 -5.67
C LEU A 55 7.19 8.94 -4.77
N TYR A 56 8.20 8.31 -5.37
CA TYR A 56 9.52 8.15 -4.77
C TYR A 56 10.46 9.23 -5.31
N VAL A 57 11.21 9.87 -4.42
CA VAL A 57 12.39 10.67 -4.78
C VAL A 57 13.61 9.91 -4.31
N LEU A 58 14.38 9.41 -5.28
CA LEU A 58 15.55 8.60 -5.05
C LEU A 58 16.80 9.49 -4.98
N PHE A 59 17.55 9.37 -3.89
CA PHE A 59 18.83 10.04 -3.70
C PHE A 59 20.00 9.12 -4.07
N HIS A 60 21.07 9.69 -4.61
CA HIS A 60 22.32 8.99 -4.89
C HIS A 60 22.92 8.36 -3.62
N ASP A 61 23.24 7.07 -3.69
CA ASP A 61 23.79 6.25 -2.59
C ASP A 61 22.92 6.33 -1.31
N GLN A 62 23.46 6.85 -0.20
CA GLN A 62 22.74 7.10 1.04
C GLN A 62 22.68 8.60 1.30
N PHE A 63 21.81 9.01 2.22
CA PHE A 63 21.87 10.36 2.77
C PHE A 63 23.22 10.60 3.45
N VAL A 64 23.82 11.77 3.22
CA VAL A 64 25.12 12.18 3.77
C VAL A 64 25.12 12.07 5.28
N ASP A 65 24.04 12.54 5.90
CA ASP A 65 23.81 12.45 7.33
C ASP A 65 22.29 12.46 7.63
N ARG A 66 21.97 12.36 8.93
CA ARG A 66 20.59 12.43 9.39
C ARG A 66 19.93 13.78 9.07
N ALA A 67 20.70 14.87 9.04
CA ALA A 67 20.16 16.19 8.77
C ALA A 67 19.75 16.36 7.29
N GLU A 68 20.46 15.76 6.34
CA GLU A 68 20.04 15.71 4.93
C GLU A 68 18.72 14.95 4.78
N PHE A 69 18.61 13.79 5.41
CA PHE A 69 17.35 13.03 5.44
C PHE A 69 16.19 13.83 6.03
N ASP A 70 16.40 14.46 7.20
CA ASP A 70 15.35 15.24 7.87
C ASP A 70 14.94 16.47 7.03
N ARG A 71 15.90 17.14 6.34
CA ARG A 71 15.58 18.22 5.39
C ARG A 71 14.79 17.72 4.19
N ALA A 72 15.18 16.58 3.60
CA ALA A 72 14.50 16.01 2.44
C ALA A 72 13.06 15.61 2.78
N ARG A 73 12.87 14.98 3.95
CA ARG A 73 11.55 14.65 4.47
C ARG A 73 10.71 15.89 4.77
N ALA A 74 11.27 16.91 5.43
CA ALA A 74 10.55 18.14 5.69
C ALA A 74 10.10 18.82 4.39
N LEU A 75 10.96 18.84 3.37
CA LEU A 75 10.63 19.39 2.05
C LEU A 75 9.49 18.62 1.39
N ALA A 76 9.54 17.28 1.41
CA ALA A 76 8.44 16.43 0.98
C ALA A 76 7.12 16.78 1.69
N ASP A 77 7.13 16.88 3.02
CA ASP A 77 5.95 17.24 3.82
C ASP A 77 5.43 18.65 3.46
N HIS A 78 6.31 19.61 3.17
CA HIS A 78 5.92 20.95 2.71
C HIS A 78 5.29 20.92 1.32
N CYS A 79 5.88 20.18 0.38
CA CYS A 79 5.32 20.01 -0.96
C CYS A 79 3.94 19.35 -0.91
N ALA A 80 3.77 18.31 -0.08
CA ALA A 80 2.49 17.65 0.12
C ALA A 80 1.39 18.60 0.61
N ARG A 81 1.70 19.48 1.59
CA ARG A 81 0.76 20.48 2.10
C ARG A 81 0.37 21.56 1.10
N LEU A 82 1.25 21.88 0.16
CA LEU A 82 1.02 22.89 -0.88
C LEU A 82 0.34 22.28 -2.11
N SER A 83 0.37 20.96 -2.24
CA SER A 83 -0.23 20.26 -3.35
C SER A 83 -1.75 20.35 -3.29
N PRO A 84 -2.42 20.66 -4.41
CA PRO A 84 -3.87 20.70 -4.44
C PRO A 84 -4.49 19.29 -4.64
N VAL A 85 -3.66 18.25 -4.78
CA VAL A 85 -4.05 16.83 -4.71
C VAL A 85 -3.38 16.18 -3.51
N LEU A 86 -3.93 15.08 -3.01
CA LEU A 86 -3.26 14.27 -1.99
C LEU A 86 -1.95 13.74 -2.57
N LEU A 87 -0.83 14.25 -2.06
CA LEU A 87 0.51 13.98 -2.57
C LEU A 87 1.31 13.27 -1.48
N GLU A 88 1.74 12.04 -1.77
CA GLU A 88 2.65 11.28 -0.91
C GLU A 88 4.03 11.23 -1.57
N ILE A 89 5.06 11.64 -0.84
CA ILE A 89 6.44 11.64 -1.34
C ILE A 89 7.29 10.84 -0.37
N ILE A 90 7.85 9.74 -0.86
CA ILE A 90 8.80 8.91 -0.11
C ILE A 90 10.21 9.26 -0.59
N VAL A 91 11.03 9.79 0.31
CA VAL A 91 12.45 10.02 0.06
C VAL A 91 13.27 8.82 0.51
N ILE A 92 14.14 8.31 -0.38
CA ILE A 92 14.96 7.13 -0.09
C ILE A 92 16.32 7.24 -0.76
N GLY A 93 17.37 6.73 -0.11
CA GLY A 93 18.69 6.58 -0.74
C GLY A 93 18.76 5.26 -1.51
N GLU A 94 19.36 5.29 -2.71
CA GLU A 94 19.59 4.12 -3.56
C GLU A 94 20.15 2.91 -2.80
N ARG A 95 21.13 3.10 -1.90
CA ARG A 95 21.74 1.99 -1.17
C ARG A 95 20.75 1.26 -0.28
N VAL A 96 19.72 1.93 0.25
CA VAL A 96 18.68 1.27 1.06
C VAL A 96 17.99 0.19 0.24
N LEU A 97 17.73 0.42 -1.05
CA LEU A 97 17.08 -0.56 -1.94
C LEU A 97 17.94 -1.79 -2.22
N ARG A 98 19.21 -1.80 -1.82
CA ARG A 98 20.13 -2.93 -1.98
C ARG A 98 20.31 -3.73 -0.68
N LEU A 99 19.76 -3.26 0.44
CA LEU A 99 19.86 -3.93 1.73
C LEU A 99 18.89 -5.12 1.79
N PRO A 100 19.31 -6.30 2.28
CA PRO A 100 18.41 -7.45 2.46
C PRO A 100 17.19 -7.15 3.33
N GLU A 101 17.35 -6.30 4.35
CA GLU A 101 16.29 -5.92 5.30
C GLU A 101 15.22 -5.03 4.64
N ALA A 102 15.54 -4.40 3.51
CA ALA A 102 14.64 -3.51 2.77
C ALA A 102 13.90 -4.24 1.62
N VAL A 103 13.92 -5.58 1.60
CA VAL A 103 13.35 -6.39 0.51
C VAL A 103 11.94 -5.99 0.08
N SER A 104 11.02 -5.73 1.01
CA SER A 104 9.65 -5.32 0.63
C SER A 104 9.64 -3.93 -0.03
N THR A 105 10.42 -2.98 0.48
CA THR A 105 10.53 -1.64 -0.13
C THR A 105 11.20 -1.72 -1.49
N ALA A 106 12.25 -2.52 -1.62
CA ALA A 106 12.98 -2.68 -2.87
C ALA A 106 12.13 -3.37 -3.95
N LEU A 107 11.31 -4.36 -3.58
CA LEU A 107 10.39 -5.01 -4.51
C LEU A 107 9.18 -4.13 -4.86
N ASP A 108 8.59 -3.42 -3.90
CA ASP A 108 7.56 -2.38 -4.15
C ASP A 108 8.10 -1.34 -5.14
N PHE A 109 9.33 -0.87 -4.94
CA PHE A 109 10.00 0.05 -5.84
C PHE A 109 10.26 -0.58 -7.22
N LYS A 110 10.87 -1.77 -7.29
CA LYS A 110 11.28 -2.42 -8.54
C LYS A 110 10.09 -2.78 -9.44
N LEU A 111 8.99 -3.26 -8.84
CA LEU A 111 7.85 -3.82 -9.56
C LEU A 111 6.64 -2.88 -9.63
N GLY A 112 6.52 -1.95 -8.69
CA GLY A 112 5.33 -1.10 -8.51
C GLY A 112 5.52 0.36 -8.92
N THR A 113 6.65 0.71 -9.54
CA THR A 113 6.93 2.10 -9.94
C THR A 113 7.22 2.26 -11.43
N ARG A 114 7.12 3.50 -11.92
CA ARG A 114 7.53 3.95 -13.26
C ARG A 114 8.46 5.15 -13.14
N LEU A 115 9.57 5.15 -13.87
CA LEU A 115 10.49 6.28 -13.90
C LEU A 115 9.82 7.46 -14.62
N VAL A 116 9.82 8.64 -13.99
CA VAL A 116 9.32 9.88 -14.61
C VAL A 116 10.42 10.92 -14.82
N TYR A 117 11.55 10.81 -14.11
CA TYR A 117 12.69 11.72 -14.26
C TYR A 117 13.99 11.08 -13.74
N GLY A 118 15.12 11.37 -14.38
CA GLY A 118 16.45 10.93 -13.95
C GLY A 118 16.89 9.59 -14.54
N THR A 119 17.63 8.80 -13.76
CA THR A 119 18.21 7.52 -14.19
C THR A 119 17.43 6.33 -13.60
N ASP A 120 17.09 5.35 -14.44
CA ASP A 120 16.43 4.11 -14.00
C ASP A 120 17.42 3.17 -13.29
N VAL A 121 17.23 2.97 -11.98
CA VAL A 121 18.07 2.05 -11.18
C VAL A 121 17.45 0.66 -11.04
N ARG A 122 16.17 0.49 -11.40
CA ARG A 122 15.43 -0.77 -11.17
C ARG A 122 16.10 -1.99 -11.81
N PRO A 123 16.67 -1.91 -13.03
CA PRO A 123 17.39 -3.03 -13.63
C PRO A 123 18.62 -3.48 -12.83
N GLY A 124 19.24 -2.57 -12.06
CA GLY A 124 20.43 -2.83 -11.27
C GLY A 124 20.17 -3.27 -9.83
N LEU A 125 18.91 -3.38 -9.41
CA LEU A 125 18.55 -3.85 -8.06
C LEU A 125 18.72 -5.37 -7.96
N PRO A 126 19.22 -5.89 -6.81
CA PRO A 126 19.50 -7.30 -6.65
C PRO A 126 18.24 -8.16 -6.80
N GLU A 127 18.44 -9.45 -7.04
CA GLU A 127 17.39 -10.43 -6.80
C GLU A 127 17.24 -10.63 -5.29
N PHE A 128 16.02 -10.86 -4.85
CA PHE A 128 15.71 -11.06 -3.44
C PHE A 128 15.24 -12.48 -3.21
N GLU A 129 15.73 -13.08 -2.13
CA GLU A 129 15.30 -14.39 -1.68
C GLU A 129 13.80 -14.36 -1.30
N PRO A 130 12.97 -15.28 -1.82
CA PRO A 130 11.53 -15.32 -1.51
C PRO A 130 11.22 -15.36 -0.01
N ASP A 131 12.05 -16.06 0.79
CA ASP A 131 11.87 -16.17 2.24
C ASP A 131 12.15 -14.85 2.99
N SER A 132 12.99 -13.97 2.44
CA SER A 132 13.20 -12.64 2.99
C SER A 132 11.96 -11.77 2.78
N TYR A 133 11.36 -11.83 1.58
CA TYR A 133 10.11 -11.14 1.32
C TYR A 133 8.95 -11.66 2.17
N ARG A 134 8.78 -12.98 2.26
CA ARG A 134 7.76 -13.60 3.13
C ARG A 134 7.85 -13.07 4.55
N ARG A 135 9.04 -13.11 5.16
CA ARG A 135 9.28 -12.58 6.51
C ARG A 135 8.98 -11.09 6.61
N SER A 136 9.28 -10.32 5.57
CA SER A 136 8.97 -8.89 5.55
C SER A 136 7.46 -8.61 5.53
N VAL A 137 6.68 -9.33 4.73
CA VAL A 137 5.25 -8.99 4.52
C VAL A 137 4.31 -9.56 5.58
N ILE A 138 4.69 -10.63 6.29
CA ILE A 138 3.85 -11.21 7.35
C ILE A 138 3.61 -10.26 8.53
N HIS A 139 4.49 -9.28 8.75
CA HIS A 139 4.35 -8.30 9.82
C HIS A 139 3.49 -7.09 9.42
N THR A 140 3.29 -6.85 8.12
CA THR A 140 2.54 -5.70 7.62
C THR A 140 1.08 -5.68 8.11
N PRO A 141 0.31 -6.79 8.07
CA PRO A 141 -1.05 -6.82 8.60
C PRO A 141 -1.09 -6.50 10.10
N PHE A 142 -0.16 -7.06 10.88
CA PHE A 142 -0.10 -6.78 12.31
C PHE A 142 0.13 -5.29 12.59
N ASN A 143 1.02 -4.65 11.83
CA ASN A 143 1.28 -3.22 11.96
C ASN A 143 0.06 -2.38 11.57
N SER A 144 -0.70 -2.79 10.56
CA SER A 144 -1.89 -2.04 10.15
C SER A 144 -2.99 -2.07 11.19
N TYR A 145 -3.22 -3.20 11.85
CA TYR A 145 -4.17 -3.28 12.96
C TYR A 145 -3.77 -2.41 14.16
N ARG A 146 -2.50 -2.00 14.25
CA ARG A 146 -1.97 -1.14 15.32
C ARG A 146 -1.98 0.35 15.01
N PHE A 147 -2.54 0.77 13.87
CA PHE A 147 -2.54 2.19 13.55
C PHE A 147 -3.27 3.01 14.62
N PRO A 148 -2.61 4.01 15.24
CA PRO A 148 -3.23 4.84 16.27
C PRO A 148 -4.48 5.55 15.77
N SER A 149 -4.55 5.85 14.47
CA SER A 149 -5.74 6.44 13.84
C SER A 149 -6.97 5.52 13.86
N GLN A 150 -6.81 4.21 14.08
CA GLN A 150 -7.92 3.25 14.16
C GLN A 150 -8.26 2.83 15.59
N ARG A 151 -7.23 2.63 16.42
CA ARG A 151 -7.41 2.11 17.79
C ARG A 151 -7.10 3.14 18.88
N GLY A 152 -6.81 4.39 18.51
CA GLY A 152 -6.34 5.42 19.43
C GLY A 152 -4.97 5.07 20.03
N ASP A 153 -4.68 5.66 21.18
CA ASP A 153 -3.50 5.32 22.01
C ASP A 153 -3.68 4.00 22.79
N ALA A 154 -4.65 3.15 22.41
CA ALA A 154 -4.81 1.82 22.97
C ALA A 154 -3.61 0.95 22.59
N GLY A 155 -2.54 1.11 23.36
CA GLY A 155 -1.33 0.33 23.28
C GLY A 155 -1.67 -1.16 23.39
N ALA A 156 -1.07 -1.95 22.49
CA ALA A 156 -1.21 -3.39 22.34
C ALA A 156 -2.55 -3.92 21.79
N LEU A 157 -2.43 -4.84 20.83
CA LEU A 157 -3.54 -5.67 20.37
C LEU A 157 -3.77 -6.80 21.38
N THR A 158 -4.96 -6.84 21.99
CA THR A 158 -5.35 -7.90 22.93
C THR A 158 -6.08 -9.01 22.18
N TYR A 159 -5.79 -10.28 22.51
CA TYR A 159 -6.50 -11.43 21.97
C TYR A 159 -7.63 -11.87 22.93
N PRO A 160 -8.83 -12.24 22.43
CA PRO A 160 -9.24 -12.21 21.03
C PRO A 160 -9.39 -10.77 20.51
N LEU A 161 -9.08 -10.56 19.23
CA LEU A 161 -9.25 -9.25 18.60
C LEU A 161 -10.73 -8.91 18.49
N GLU A 162 -11.15 -7.82 19.13
CA GLU A 162 -12.50 -7.28 19.02
C GLU A 162 -12.63 -6.25 17.88
N HIS A 163 -13.86 -6.07 17.40
CA HIS A 163 -14.24 -4.99 16.49
C HIS A 163 -13.98 -3.62 17.13
N LEU A 164 -13.65 -2.61 16.33
CA LEU A 164 -13.41 -1.25 16.82
C LEU A 164 -14.71 -0.61 17.32
N ASP A 165 -15.77 -0.82 16.54
CA ASP A 165 -17.15 -0.43 16.86
C ASP A 165 -18.09 -1.48 16.26
N PRO A 166 -18.59 -2.45 17.05
CA PRO A 166 -19.46 -3.51 16.54
C PRO A 166 -20.76 -3.01 15.90
N ALA A 167 -21.21 -1.79 16.19
CA ALA A 167 -22.41 -1.20 15.62
C ALA A 167 -22.15 -0.45 14.31
N GLY A 168 -20.89 -0.17 13.99
CA GLY A 168 -20.47 0.47 12.75
C GLY A 168 -20.73 -0.40 11.52
N ALA A 169 -21.08 0.22 10.40
CA ALA A 169 -21.35 -0.48 9.13
C ALA A 169 -20.12 -1.27 8.65
N PHE A 170 -18.92 -0.79 8.98
CA PHE A 170 -17.65 -1.47 8.73
C PHE A 170 -16.91 -1.75 10.04
N PHE A 171 -17.64 -2.04 11.12
CA PHE A 171 -17.08 -2.41 12.42
C PHE A 171 -16.11 -1.37 13.02
N GLY A 172 -16.30 -0.09 12.68
CA GLY A 172 -15.50 1.05 13.13
C GLY A 172 -14.30 1.37 12.22
N PHE A 173 -14.04 0.59 11.17
CA PHE A 173 -12.96 0.88 10.22
C PHE A 173 -13.24 2.09 9.32
N GLU A 174 -14.49 2.54 9.24
CA GLU A 174 -14.93 3.74 8.53
C GLU A 174 -14.68 5.04 9.30
N GLN A 175 -14.31 4.97 10.58
CA GLN A 175 -14.18 6.15 11.45
C GLN A 175 -12.97 7.02 11.09
N TRP A 176 -12.01 6.50 10.32
CA TRP A 176 -10.86 7.29 9.88
C TRP A 176 -11.29 8.26 8.79
N ALA A 177 -11.18 9.56 9.10
CA ALA A 177 -11.45 10.61 8.14
C ALA A 177 -10.29 10.78 7.16
N MET A 178 -10.62 10.99 5.90
CA MET A 178 -9.67 11.42 4.88
C MET A 178 -10.19 12.62 4.10
N PRO A 179 -9.30 13.49 3.61
CA PRO A 179 -9.70 14.63 2.81
C PRO A 179 -10.26 14.16 1.47
N GLY A 180 -11.46 14.63 1.12
CA GLY A 180 -12.02 14.46 -0.20
C GLY A 180 -11.42 15.43 -1.23
N PRO A 181 -11.88 15.39 -2.50
CA PRO A 181 -11.37 16.26 -3.57
C PRO A 181 -11.54 17.77 -3.30
N ASP A 182 -12.48 18.14 -2.43
CA ASP A 182 -12.74 19.50 -1.97
C ASP A 182 -11.96 19.86 -0.69
N GLY A 183 -11.08 18.97 -0.22
CA GLY A 183 -10.31 19.12 1.02
C GLY A 183 -11.14 18.87 2.29
N ILE A 184 -12.42 18.49 2.17
CA ILE A 184 -13.27 18.22 3.33
C ILE A 184 -13.04 16.79 3.80
N GLU A 185 -12.65 16.65 5.06
CA GLU A 185 -12.50 15.38 5.77
C GLU A 185 -13.83 14.60 5.81
N ARG A 186 -13.80 13.33 5.39
CA ARG A 186 -14.96 12.43 5.39
C ARG A 186 -14.57 11.02 5.87
N PRO A 187 -15.49 10.31 6.56
CA PRO A 187 -15.32 8.90 6.88
C PRO A 187 -14.88 8.08 5.66
N SER A 188 -13.91 7.17 5.85
CA SER A 188 -13.34 6.40 4.76
C SER A 188 -13.03 4.96 5.15
N THR A 189 -13.26 4.04 4.22
CA THR A 189 -12.85 2.64 4.32
C THR A 189 -11.46 2.37 3.72
N LYS A 190 -10.70 3.40 3.31
CA LYS A 190 -9.38 3.21 2.66
C LYS A 190 -8.44 2.33 3.48
N LEU A 191 -8.43 2.51 4.80
CA LEU A 191 -7.55 1.73 5.68
C LEU A 191 -8.03 0.29 5.91
N LEU A 192 -9.34 0.04 5.88
CA LEU A 192 -9.87 -1.32 5.82
C LEU A 192 -9.38 -2.01 4.55
N VAL A 193 -9.56 -1.36 3.40
CA VAL A 193 -9.13 -1.89 2.09
C VAL A 193 -7.62 -2.14 2.08
N ALA A 194 -6.82 -1.22 2.61
CA ALA A 194 -5.37 -1.39 2.73
C ALA A 194 -5.02 -2.57 3.65
N THR A 195 -5.66 -2.69 4.82
CA THR A 195 -5.45 -3.78 5.78
C THR A 195 -5.79 -5.14 5.19
N VAL A 196 -6.91 -5.25 4.49
CA VAL A 196 -7.31 -6.46 3.77
C VAL A 196 -6.30 -6.77 2.66
N GLY A 197 -5.87 -5.77 1.90
CA GLY A 197 -4.86 -5.93 0.85
C GLY A 197 -3.50 -6.41 1.37
N TRP A 198 -3.03 -5.89 2.50
CA TRP A 198 -1.80 -6.35 3.15
C TRP A 198 -1.95 -7.76 3.72
N THR A 199 -3.13 -8.10 4.29
CA THR A 199 -3.43 -9.44 4.77
C THR A 199 -3.42 -10.45 3.62
N ALA A 200 -4.11 -10.12 2.53
CA ALA A 200 -4.10 -10.91 1.30
C ALA A 200 -2.69 -11.10 0.74
N THR A 201 -1.88 -10.03 0.73
CA THR A 201 -0.47 -10.10 0.30
C THR A 201 0.34 -11.07 1.16
N ALA A 202 0.18 -11.03 2.49
CA ALA A 202 0.86 -11.95 3.39
C ALA A 202 0.44 -13.41 3.13
N ILE A 203 -0.86 -13.66 2.92
CA ILE A 203 -1.39 -15.00 2.61
C ILE A 203 -0.83 -15.51 1.28
N ILE A 204 -0.86 -14.69 0.23
CA ILE A 204 -0.31 -15.02 -1.10
C ILE A 204 1.18 -15.38 -0.95
N ALA A 205 1.98 -14.52 -0.31
CA ALA A 205 3.40 -14.73 -0.15
C ALA A 205 3.72 -16.01 0.64
N LEU A 206 2.97 -16.28 1.72
CA LEU A 206 3.12 -17.49 2.54
C LEU A 206 2.77 -18.77 1.77
N ARG A 207 1.66 -18.77 1.03
CA ARG A 207 1.19 -19.96 0.31
C ARG A 207 1.99 -20.24 -0.96
N THR A 208 2.39 -19.21 -1.68
CA THR A 208 2.91 -19.35 -3.06
C THR A 208 4.35 -18.87 -3.22
N GLY A 209 4.84 -17.99 -2.35
CA GLY A 209 6.10 -17.26 -2.57
C GLY A 209 6.02 -16.17 -3.64
N LEU A 210 4.85 -15.90 -4.21
CA LEU A 210 4.68 -14.86 -5.22
C LEU A 210 4.69 -13.45 -4.61
N TYR A 211 5.19 -12.51 -5.40
CA TYR A 211 5.23 -11.09 -5.07
C TYR A 211 3.93 -10.40 -5.50
N VAL A 212 3.40 -9.54 -4.63
CA VAL A 212 2.25 -8.68 -4.94
C VAL A 212 2.75 -7.27 -5.24
N ARG A 213 2.59 -6.82 -6.49
CA ARG A 213 3.11 -5.52 -6.94
C ARG A 213 2.18 -4.33 -6.62
N ASP A 214 0.88 -4.55 -6.69
CA ASP A 214 -0.14 -3.50 -6.56
C ASP A 214 -1.49 -4.10 -6.12
N LYS A 215 -2.50 -3.25 -5.91
CA LYS A 215 -3.83 -3.67 -5.44
C LYS A 215 -4.57 -4.58 -6.44
N ALA A 216 -4.45 -4.31 -7.74
CA ALA A 216 -5.12 -5.10 -8.76
C ALA A 216 -4.49 -6.50 -8.84
N ALA A 217 -3.16 -6.56 -8.88
CA ALA A 217 -2.41 -7.80 -8.81
C ALA A 217 -2.71 -8.58 -7.52
N CYS A 218 -2.88 -7.89 -6.38
CA CYS A 218 -3.28 -8.52 -5.13
C CYS A 218 -4.62 -9.24 -5.28
N ALA A 219 -5.65 -8.57 -5.79
CA ALA A 219 -6.97 -9.16 -5.98
C ALA A 219 -6.94 -10.35 -6.95
N ASP A 220 -6.22 -10.21 -8.07
CA ASP A 220 -6.10 -11.27 -9.08
C ASP A 220 -5.33 -12.49 -8.55
N LEU A 221 -4.20 -12.26 -7.87
CA LEU A 221 -3.41 -13.32 -7.24
C LEU A 221 -4.18 -14.00 -6.12
N TYR A 222 -4.90 -13.25 -5.30
CA TYR A 222 -5.69 -13.81 -4.22
C TYR A 222 -6.77 -14.75 -4.77
N ARG A 223 -7.52 -14.28 -5.78
CA ARG A 223 -8.56 -15.08 -6.44
C ARG A 223 -7.98 -16.35 -7.05
N ARG A 224 -6.84 -16.25 -7.74
CA ARG A 224 -6.25 -17.37 -8.47
C ARG A 224 -5.55 -18.39 -7.57
N GLU A 225 -4.85 -17.92 -6.54
CA GLU A 225 -3.89 -18.75 -5.80
C GLU A 225 -4.33 -19.11 -4.37
N VAL A 226 -5.21 -18.31 -3.76
CA VAL A 226 -5.68 -18.56 -2.39
C VAL A 226 -7.02 -19.29 -2.40
N ALA A 227 -7.90 -18.96 -3.36
CA ALA A 227 -9.23 -19.55 -3.52
C ALA A 227 -10.03 -19.57 -2.21
N ASP A 228 -10.07 -18.43 -1.54
CA ASP A 228 -10.60 -18.21 -0.18
C ASP A 228 -12.11 -18.46 -0.02
N GLU A 229 -12.80 -18.74 -1.13
CA GLU A 229 -14.12 -19.33 -1.10
C GLU A 229 -14.10 -20.64 -0.30
N MET A 230 -13.07 -21.48 -0.43
CA MET A 230 -12.94 -22.64 0.45
C MET A 230 -12.73 -22.26 1.91
N LEU A 231 -11.96 -21.22 2.23
CA LEU A 231 -11.72 -20.81 3.61
C LEU A 231 -12.97 -20.18 4.26
N TYR A 232 -13.73 -19.39 3.50
CA TYR A 232 -15.01 -18.83 3.92
C TYR A 232 -16.06 -19.94 4.08
N ARG A 233 -16.08 -20.91 3.16
CA ARG A 233 -16.91 -22.11 3.26
C ARG A 233 -16.55 -22.92 4.50
N ASP A 234 -15.28 -23.26 4.69
CA ASP A 234 -14.76 -24.01 5.85
C ASP A 234 -15.10 -23.29 7.17
N TYR A 235 -15.00 -21.96 7.18
CA TYR A 235 -15.41 -21.14 8.33
C TYR A 235 -16.92 -21.20 8.58
N GLN A 236 -17.76 -21.04 7.54
CA GLN A 236 -19.21 -21.17 7.71
C GLN A 236 -19.60 -22.61 8.11
N GLU A 237 -18.92 -23.62 7.58
CA GLU A 237 -19.10 -25.03 7.96
C GLU A 237 -18.67 -25.29 9.41
N ALA A 238 -17.63 -24.62 9.90
CA ALA A 238 -17.24 -24.64 11.31
C ALA A 238 -18.25 -23.91 12.21
N GLU A 239 -18.81 -22.77 11.78
CA GLU A 239 -19.88 -22.06 12.51
C GLU A 239 -21.19 -22.86 12.51
N LEU A 240 -21.51 -23.60 11.43
CA LEU A 240 -22.60 -24.59 11.40
C LEU A 240 -22.38 -25.72 12.42
N ALA A 241 -21.13 -26.16 12.57
CA ALA A 241 -20.76 -27.16 13.56
C ALA A 241 -20.66 -26.59 14.99
N SER A 242 -20.69 -25.27 15.16
CA SER A 242 -20.70 -24.64 16.48
C SER A 242 -22.06 -24.89 17.13
N GLY A 243 -22.10 -25.33 18.39
CA GLY A 243 -23.36 -25.66 19.10
C GLY A 243 -24.24 -24.44 19.44
N ASP A 244 -24.00 -23.29 18.80
CA ASP A 244 -24.68 -22.02 19.01
C ASP A 244 -25.74 -21.81 17.90
N PRO A 245 -27.04 -21.79 18.24
CA PRO A 245 -28.12 -21.71 17.26
C PRO A 245 -28.15 -20.41 16.43
N ASP A 246 -27.53 -19.32 16.90
CA ASP A 246 -27.51 -18.04 16.18
C ASP A 246 -26.41 -18.04 15.12
N ARG A 247 -25.24 -18.58 15.46
CA ARG A 247 -24.13 -18.79 14.53
C ARG A 247 -24.51 -19.77 13.42
N GLN A 248 -25.20 -20.87 13.77
CA GLN A 248 -25.71 -21.83 12.81
C GLN A 248 -26.65 -21.19 11.78
N ARG A 249 -27.67 -20.46 12.23
CA ARG A 249 -28.64 -19.78 11.32
C ARG A 249 -27.98 -18.75 10.42
N LEU A 250 -26.99 -18.02 10.93
CA LEU A 250 -26.26 -17.03 10.15
C LEU A 250 -25.36 -17.71 9.11
N ALA A 251 -24.73 -18.82 9.45
CA ALA A 251 -23.90 -19.61 8.55
C ALA A 251 -24.73 -20.27 7.43
N GLU A 252 -25.89 -20.86 7.75
CA GLU A 252 -26.84 -21.41 6.75
C GLU A 252 -27.21 -20.37 5.70
N ARG A 253 -27.58 -19.17 6.15
CA ARG A 253 -27.96 -18.07 5.23
C ARG A 253 -26.80 -17.67 4.33
N ARG A 254 -25.60 -17.52 4.90
CA ARG A 254 -24.39 -17.10 4.17
C ARG A 254 -23.91 -18.15 3.15
N LEU A 255 -24.00 -19.44 3.49
CA LEU A 255 -23.68 -20.54 2.58
C LEU A 255 -24.63 -20.61 1.39
N ALA A 256 -25.90 -20.22 1.58
CA ALA A 256 -26.91 -20.18 0.52
C ALA A 256 -26.81 -18.94 -0.40
N GLU A 257 -26.17 -17.87 0.05
CA GLU A 257 -26.00 -16.61 -0.70
C GLU A 257 -24.81 -16.63 -1.68
N VAL A 258 -23.90 -17.59 -1.55
CA VAL A 258 -22.68 -17.70 -2.37
C VAL A 258 -22.78 -18.88 -3.32
N SER A 259 -22.54 -18.64 -4.62
CA SER A 259 -22.39 -19.72 -5.61
C SER A 259 -20.95 -20.23 -5.56
N TRP A 260 -20.76 -21.43 -5.05
CA TRP A 260 -19.44 -22.06 -4.93
C TRP A 260 -19.05 -22.74 -6.24
N PRO A 261 -17.79 -22.65 -6.68
CA PRO A 261 -17.30 -23.46 -7.79
C PRO A 261 -17.38 -24.94 -7.42
N ASP A 262 -17.74 -25.78 -8.40
CA ASP A 262 -17.70 -27.24 -8.22
C ASP A 262 -16.28 -27.65 -7.83
N PRO A 263 -16.12 -28.59 -6.87
CA PRO A 263 -14.81 -29.06 -6.46
C PRO A 263 -14.06 -29.59 -7.68
N VAL A 264 -12.87 -29.01 -7.96
CA VAL A 264 -12.01 -29.45 -9.04
C VAL A 264 -11.56 -30.88 -8.72
N SER A 265 -12.11 -31.84 -9.45
CA SER A 265 -11.81 -33.27 -9.37
C SER A 265 -10.37 -33.59 -9.76
#